data_AF-A0A7C4YCM3-F1
#
_entry.id   AF-A0A7C4YCM3-F1
#
_cell.length_a   1.000
_cell.length_b   1.000
_cell.length_c   1.000
_cell.angle_alpha   90.00
_cell.angle_beta   90.00
_cell.angle_gamma   90.00
#
_symmetry.space_group_name_H-M   'P 1'
#
loop_
_entity.id
_entity.type
_entity.pdbx_description
1 polymer ?
#
loop_
_entity_poly.entity_id
_entity_poly.type
_entity_poly.pdbx_seq_one_letter_code
_entity_poly.pdbx_strand_id
1 'polypeptide(L)'
;MAELGAKICLNAGDLDRMEHYLALAEATEPFNTRKCDRGFSLNSVREFRSDNGLLDPADAINENQRVIAQFERAGRHYKLAIAAAEREAANTAVAEMLNIARRVENERLRQSYLRRVISCYVELKDAQAVKRCLRGFGKSDRHKVLTAETLVSLGMKAEAIARTRQDIARELKELREINNPNIHFPVTSIRRSLEFLVGQGAKDEARRWLHRALKELPNWPVFEYGWTTSAVYRSLAHAVAMIDGPAAAENLLKQATTDAKAEKRSDFRKGAVDAALALKASIGGLDEAIDDARKLRSPTQRRKKLATLFAKARRWGELREVLSEVESPEEAAEVAWWIKFELPGGEVR
;
A
#
# COMPACT_ATOMS: atom_id res chain seq x y z
N MET A 1 -17.24 24.49 -12.80
CA MET A 1 -18.54 23.98 -12.28
C MET A 1 -19.21 23.03 -13.26
N ALA A 2 -19.35 23.39 -14.55
CA ALA A 2 -19.97 22.51 -15.57
C ALA A 2 -19.27 21.16 -15.75
N GLU A 3 -17.94 21.11 -15.84
CA GLU A 3 -17.16 19.84 -15.91
C GLU A 3 -17.47 18.89 -14.74
N LEU A 4 -17.45 19.43 -13.51
CA LEU A 4 -17.72 18.66 -12.31
C LEU A 4 -19.17 18.14 -12.32
N GLY A 5 -20.12 18.99 -12.73
CA GLY A 5 -21.52 18.61 -12.92
C GLY A 5 -21.68 17.49 -13.94
N ALA A 6 -21.04 17.61 -15.11
CA ALA A 6 -21.03 16.59 -16.15
C ALA A 6 -20.42 15.27 -15.63
N LYS A 7 -19.29 15.33 -14.91
CA LYS A 7 -18.65 14.14 -14.34
C LYS A 7 -19.49 13.44 -13.28
N ILE A 8 -20.17 14.21 -12.42
CA ILE A 8 -21.10 13.66 -11.42
C ILE A 8 -22.28 12.97 -12.13
N CYS A 9 -22.88 13.61 -13.13
CA CYS A 9 -24.02 13.05 -13.87
C CYS A 9 -23.62 11.79 -14.65
N LEU A 10 -22.45 11.81 -15.29
CA LEU A 10 -21.88 10.64 -15.98
C LEU A 10 -21.70 9.46 -15.02
N ASN A 11 -21.12 9.71 -13.84
CA ASN A 11 -20.94 8.67 -12.81
C ASN A 11 -22.27 8.15 -12.25
N ALA A 12 -23.32 8.99 -12.25
CA ALA A 12 -24.68 8.61 -11.85
C ALA A 12 -25.46 7.91 -12.98
N GLY A 13 -24.91 7.80 -14.19
CA GLY A 13 -25.60 7.23 -15.36
C GLY A 13 -26.60 8.17 -16.03
N ASP A 14 -26.66 9.44 -15.61
CA ASP A 14 -27.58 10.46 -16.14
C ASP A 14 -26.92 11.21 -17.31
N LEU A 15 -26.98 10.58 -18.49
CA LEU A 15 -26.34 11.12 -19.70
C LEU A 15 -27.00 12.40 -20.21
N ASP A 16 -28.32 12.52 -20.08
CA ASP A 16 -29.06 13.70 -20.53
C ASP A 16 -28.65 14.93 -19.71
N ARG A 17 -28.55 14.78 -18.38
CA ARG A 17 -28.12 15.87 -17.50
C ARG A 17 -26.63 16.17 -17.65
N MET A 18 -25.81 15.16 -17.94
CA MET A 18 -24.42 15.39 -18.33
C MET A 18 -24.32 16.24 -19.60
N GLU A 19 -25.06 15.91 -20.66
CA GLU A 19 -25.07 16.68 -21.91
C GLU A 19 -25.59 18.10 -21.69
N HIS A 20 -26.58 18.30 -20.80
CA HIS A 20 -27.00 19.65 -20.40
C HIS A 20 -25.85 20.47 -19.80
N TYR A 21 -25.03 19.89 -18.91
CA TYR A 21 -23.87 20.58 -18.36
C TYR A 21 -22.78 20.85 -19.41
N LEU A 22 -22.56 19.94 -20.35
CA LEU A 22 -21.60 20.15 -21.44
C LEU A 22 -22.08 21.26 -22.38
N ALA A 23 -23.36 21.26 -22.78
CA ALA A 23 -23.96 22.29 -23.63
C ALA A 23 -23.92 23.68 -22.98
N LEU A 24 -24.17 23.78 -21.66
CA LEU A 24 -23.99 25.03 -20.91
C LEU A 24 -22.55 25.53 -20.98
N ALA A 25 -21.58 24.62 -20.93
CA ALA A 25 -20.17 24.97 -21.02
C ALA A 25 -19.80 25.49 -22.41
N GLU A 26 -20.27 24.84 -23.47
CA GLU A 26 -20.08 25.30 -24.86
C GLU A 26 -20.76 26.66 -25.11
N ALA A 27 -21.99 26.85 -24.63
CA ALA A 27 -22.75 28.09 -24.84
C ALA A 27 -22.15 29.29 -24.08
N THR A 28 -21.43 29.05 -22.99
CA THR A 28 -20.83 30.12 -22.18
C THR A 28 -19.41 30.48 -22.58
N GLU A 29 -18.74 29.66 -23.41
CA GLU A 29 -17.37 29.90 -23.86
C GLU A 29 -17.16 31.27 -24.54
N PRO A 30 -18.02 31.76 -25.45
CA PRO A 30 -17.83 33.06 -26.10
C PRO A 30 -17.78 34.25 -25.12
N PHE A 31 -18.31 34.07 -23.91
CA PHE A 31 -18.39 35.11 -22.88
C PHE A 31 -17.23 35.04 -21.86
N ASN A 32 -16.39 34.00 -21.93
CA ASN A 32 -15.24 33.77 -21.05
C ASN A 32 -14.03 34.64 -21.46
N THR A 33 -14.12 35.95 -21.23
CA THR A 33 -13.16 36.95 -21.74
C THR A 33 -11.97 37.24 -20.82
N ARG A 34 -11.98 36.81 -19.54
CA ARG A 34 -10.87 37.02 -18.59
C ARG A 34 -10.10 35.73 -18.29
N LYS A 35 -8.83 35.84 -17.87
CA LYS A 35 -7.99 34.69 -17.47
C LYS A 35 -8.60 33.85 -16.33
N CYS A 36 -9.32 34.47 -15.40
CA CYS A 36 -10.03 33.82 -14.30
C CYS A 36 -11.35 33.16 -14.74
N ASP A 37 -11.87 33.53 -15.91
CA ASP A 37 -13.11 33.03 -16.49
C ASP A 37 -12.85 31.89 -17.48
N ARG A 38 -11.63 31.34 -17.53
CA ARG A 38 -11.29 30.14 -18.31
C ARG A 38 -12.02 28.92 -17.73
N GLY A 39 -13.33 28.88 -17.94
CA GLY A 39 -14.17 27.71 -17.83
C GLY A 39 -13.86 26.74 -18.96
N PHE A 40 -14.61 25.64 -18.97
CA PHE A 40 -14.57 24.60 -19.98
C PHE A 40 -14.65 25.21 -21.39
N SER A 41 -13.55 25.18 -22.14
CA SER A 41 -13.54 25.55 -23.56
C SER A 41 -14.22 24.47 -24.40
N LEU A 42 -14.60 24.76 -25.65
CA LEU A 42 -15.03 23.74 -26.63
C LEU A 42 -13.99 22.63 -26.76
N ASN A 43 -12.70 22.98 -26.68
CA ASN A 43 -11.61 21.99 -26.63
C ASN A 43 -11.66 21.15 -25.34
N SER A 44 -11.98 21.75 -24.18
CA SER A 44 -12.15 21.01 -22.92
C SER A 44 -13.36 20.07 -22.95
N VAL A 45 -14.46 20.46 -23.62
CA VAL A 45 -15.63 19.57 -23.81
C VAL A 45 -15.27 18.39 -24.70
N ARG A 46 -14.52 18.62 -25.78
CA ARG A 46 -14.02 17.54 -26.65
C ARG A 46 -13.03 16.62 -25.95
N GLU A 47 -12.10 17.19 -25.17
CA GLU A 47 -11.19 16.43 -24.31
C GLU A 47 -11.98 15.60 -23.29
N PHE A 48 -12.98 16.18 -22.63
CA PHE A 48 -13.86 15.45 -21.71
C PHE A 48 -14.60 14.31 -22.40
N ARG A 49 -15.20 14.54 -23.56
CA ARG A 49 -15.87 13.47 -24.31
C ARG A 49 -14.88 12.38 -24.72
N SER A 50 -13.67 12.75 -25.15
CA SER A 50 -12.60 11.81 -25.49
C SER A 50 -12.18 10.97 -24.27
N ASP A 51 -11.85 11.62 -23.16
CA ASP A 51 -11.34 10.99 -21.92
C ASP A 51 -12.37 10.10 -21.23
N ASN A 52 -13.66 10.29 -21.52
CA ASN A 52 -14.75 9.50 -20.98
C ASN A 52 -15.35 8.51 -21.98
N GLY A 53 -14.78 8.38 -23.18
CA GLY A 53 -15.23 7.43 -24.19
C GLY A 53 -16.59 7.75 -24.81
N LEU A 54 -16.95 9.04 -24.85
CA LEU A 54 -18.18 9.59 -25.40
C LEU A 54 -17.98 10.26 -26.77
N LEU A 55 -16.73 10.61 -27.12
CA LEU A 55 -16.39 11.15 -28.42
C LEU A 55 -16.48 10.05 -29.49
N ASP A 56 -17.22 10.28 -30.57
CA ASP A 56 -17.13 9.41 -31.74
C ASP A 56 -15.70 9.54 -32.34
N PRO A 57 -14.96 8.44 -32.51
CA PRO A 57 -13.63 8.49 -33.14
C PRO A 57 -13.61 9.15 -34.54
N ALA A 58 -14.74 9.18 -35.26
CA ALA A 58 -14.87 9.89 -36.53
C ALA A 58 -14.77 11.41 -36.38
N ASP A 59 -15.18 11.96 -35.23
CA ASP A 59 -15.18 13.39 -34.92
C ASP A 59 -13.86 13.88 -34.31
N ALA A 60 -12.88 12.99 -34.15
CA ALA A 60 -11.58 13.32 -33.59
C ALA A 60 -10.77 14.25 -34.52
N ILE A 61 -10.19 15.30 -33.96
CA ILE A 61 -9.47 16.34 -34.73
C ILE A 61 -8.06 15.90 -35.18
N ASN A 62 -7.53 14.84 -34.58
CA ASN A 62 -6.23 14.25 -34.93
C ASN A 62 -6.17 12.77 -34.53
N GLU A 63 -5.14 12.07 -35.00
CA GLU A 63 -4.98 10.62 -34.75
C GLU A 63 -4.81 10.31 -33.25
N ASN A 64 -4.13 11.17 -32.49
CA ASN A 64 -3.94 10.95 -31.05
C ASN A 64 -5.28 10.97 -30.30
N GLN A 65 -6.13 11.95 -30.57
CA GLN A 65 -7.47 12.03 -29.98
C GLN A 65 -8.35 10.87 -30.46
N ARG A 66 -8.22 10.45 -31.71
CA ARG A 66 -8.94 9.28 -32.24
C ARG A 66 -8.59 8.01 -31.46
N VAL A 67 -7.31 7.77 -31.21
CA VAL A 67 -6.82 6.63 -30.44
C VAL A 67 -7.30 6.69 -28.98
N ILE A 68 -7.27 7.87 -28.35
CA ILE A 68 -7.80 8.06 -26.98
C ILE A 68 -9.30 7.74 -26.97
N ALA A 69 -10.08 8.33 -27.86
CA ALA A 69 -11.53 8.13 -27.95
C ALA A 69 -11.89 6.64 -28.15
N GLN A 70 -11.18 5.93 -29.02
CA GLN A 70 -11.35 4.49 -29.21
C GLN A 70 -11.07 3.72 -27.92
N PHE A 71 -9.94 4.00 -27.26
CA PHE A 71 -9.53 3.28 -26.05
C PHE A 71 -10.51 3.52 -24.89
N GLU A 72 -10.90 4.78 -24.66
CA GLU A 72 -11.83 5.14 -23.59
C GLU A 72 -13.25 4.64 -23.88
N ARG A 73 -13.69 4.62 -25.14
CA ARG A 73 -14.98 4.03 -25.53
C ARG A 73 -15.04 2.54 -25.19
N ALA A 74 -14.00 1.78 -25.56
CA ALA A 74 -13.88 0.37 -25.17
C ALA A 74 -13.81 0.21 -23.64
N GLY A 75 -13.09 1.09 -22.94
CA GLY A 75 -13.05 1.15 -21.47
C GLY A 75 -14.41 1.43 -20.83
N ARG A 76 -15.24 2.28 -21.44
CA ARG A 76 -16.62 2.53 -21.00
C ARG A 76 -17.51 1.32 -21.22
N HIS A 77 -17.44 0.66 -22.38
CA HIS A 77 -18.16 -0.59 -22.64
C HIS A 77 -17.79 -1.68 -21.62
N TYR A 78 -16.50 -1.80 -21.28
CA TYR A 78 -16.06 -2.72 -20.22
C TYR A 78 -16.75 -2.43 -18.88
N LYS A 79 -16.75 -1.17 -18.42
CA LYS A 79 -17.38 -0.78 -17.14
C LYS A 79 -18.89 -1.09 -17.12
N LEU A 80 -19.58 -0.80 -18.22
CA LEU A 80 -21.01 -1.09 -18.36
C LEU A 80 -21.27 -2.60 -18.32
N ALA A 81 -20.47 -3.40 -19.03
CA ALA A 81 -20.59 -4.85 -19.03
C ALA A 81 -20.32 -5.46 -17.64
N ILE A 82 -19.33 -4.95 -16.89
CA ILE A 82 -19.09 -5.37 -15.49
C ILE A 82 -20.30 -5.04 -14.61
N ALA A 83 -20.85 -3.82 -14.72
CA ALA A 83 -22.03 -3.41 -13.95
C ALA A 83 -23.27 -4.26 -14.28
N ALA A 84 -23.40 -4.71 -15.52
CA ALA A 84 -24.46 -5.61 -15.98
C ALA A 84 -24.16 -7.10 -15.73
N ALA A 85 -23.01 -7.44 -15.12
CA ALA A 85 -22.52 -8.81 -14.95
C ALA A 85 -22.35 -9.62 -16.26
N GLU A 86 -22.15 -8.94 -17.39
CA GLU A 86 -21.96 -9.53 -18.71
C GLU A 86 -20.48 -9.83 -18.99
N ARG A 87 -20.00 -10.96 -18.46
CA ARG A 87 -18.57 -11.34 -18.53
C ARG A 87 -18.02 -11.44 -19.97
N GLU A 88 -18.79 -11.95 -20.92
CA GLU A 88 -18.35 -12.10 -22.32
C GLU A 88 -18.22 -10.75 -23.03
N ALA A 89 -19.17 -9.85 -22.82
CA ALA A 89 -19.11 -8.48 -23.32
C ALA A 89 -17.93 -7.72 -22.71
N ALA A 90 -17.70 -7.88 -21.40
CA ALA A 90 -16.54 -7.30 -20.72
C ALA A 90 -15.22 -7.80 -21.31
N ASN A 91 -15.07 -9.11 -21.56
CA ASN A 91 -13.88 -9.67 -22.21
C ASN A 91 -13.66 -9.10 -23.62
N THR A 92 -14.74 -8.96 -24.40
CA THR A 92 -14.67 -8.40 -25.75
C THR A 92 -14.18 -6.96 -25.74
N ALA A 93 -14.72 -6.13 -24.82
CA ALA A 93 -14.29 -4.76 -24.65
C ALA A 93 -12.80 -4.64 -24.25
N VAL A 94 -12.32 -5.48 -23.33
CA VAL A 94 -10.90 -5.48 -22.93
C VAL A 94 -9.98 -5.97 -24.06
N ALA A 95 -10.44 -6.91 -24.89
CA ALA A 95 -9.70 -7.33 -26.09
C ALA A 95 -9.58 -6.19 -27.11
N GLU A 96 -10.63 -5.38 -27.29
CA GLU A 96 -10.59 -4.16 -28.11
C GLU A 96 -9.59 -3.14 -27.54
N MET A 97 -9.65 -2.86 -26.24
CA MET A 97 -8.68 -1.99 -25.55
C MET A 97 -7.23 -2.46 -25.79
N LEU A 98 -6.97 -3.77 -25.72
CA LEU A 98 -5.64 -4.34 -25.97
C LEU A 98 -5.17 -4.11 -27.41
N ASN A 99 -6.06 -4.29 -28.39
CA ASN A 99 -5.73 -4.06 -29.80
C ASN A 99 -5.38 -2.60 -30.06
N ILE A 100 -6.14 -1.67 -29.47
CA ILE A 100 -5.87 -0.23 -29.57
C ILE A 100 -4.52 0.09 -28.90
N ALA A 101 -4.29 -0.38 -27.67
CA ALA A 101 -3.05 -0.15 -26.94
C ALA A 101 -1.80 -0.58 -27.72
N ARG A 102 -1.86 -1.70 -28.48
CA ARG A 102 -0.75 -2.19 -29.30
C ARG A 102 -0.42 -1.32 -30.50
N ARG A 103 -1.39 -0.55 -31.00
CA ARG A 103 -1.24 0.36 -32.15
C ARG A 103 -0.69 1.73 -31.76
N VAL A 104 -0.62 2.05 -30.47
CA VAL A 104 -0.07 3.32 -29.96
C VAL A 104 1.43 3.38 -30.21
N GLU A 105 1.89 4.39 -30.95
CA GLU A 105 3.31 4.62 -31.23
C GLU A 105 4.06 5.20 -30.03
N ASN A 106 3.40 6.10 -29.27
CA ASN A 106 4.00 6.70 -28.08
C ASN A 106 4.16 5.64 -26.97
N GLU A 107 5.42 5.29 -26.66
CA GLU A 107 5.72 4.21 -25.71
C GLU A 107 5.14 4.45 -24.31
N ARG A 108 5.20 5.69 -23.81
CA ARG A 108 4.67 6.02 -22.48
C ARG A 108 3.15 5.84 -22.42
N LEU A 109 2.44 6.30 -23.46
CA LEU A 109 0.99 6.13 -23.56
C LEU A 109 0.61 4.65 -23.74
N ARG A 110 1.32 3.93 -24.61
CA ARG A 110 1.16 2.49 -24.81
C ARG A 110 1.30 1.72 -23.50
N GLN A 111 2.35 1.98 -22.73
CA GLN A 111 2.54 1.32 -21.44
C GLN A 111 1.43 1.66 -20.43
N SER A 112 0.95 2.90 -20.40
CA SER A 112 -0.19 3.32 -19.57
C SER A 112 -1.45 2.51 -19.91
N TYR A 113 -1.77 2.40 -21.20
CA TYR A 113 -2.93 1.64 -21.68
C TYR A 113 -2.82 0.14 -21.41
N LEU A 114 -1.65 -0.45 -21.66
CA LEU A 114 -1.43 -1.86 -21.35
C LEU A 114 -1.56 -2.16 -19.85
N ARG A 115 -1.17 -1.24 -18.96
CA ARG A 115 -1.41 -1.39 -17.51
C ARG A 115 -2.90 -1.39 -17.19
N ARG A 116 -3.70 -0.50 -17.80
CA ARG A 116 -5.16 -0.48 -17.62
C ARG A 116 -5.81 -1.77 -18.12
N VAL A 117 -5.41 -2.26 -19.29
CA VAL A 117 -5.88 -3.54 -19.84
C VAL A 117 -5.58 -4.70 -18.88
N ILE A 118 -4.38 -4.73 -18.30
CA ILE A 118 -4.01 -5.76 -17.31
C ILE A 118 -4.90 -5.65 -16.07
N SER A 119 -5.16 -4.45 -15.55
CA SER A 119 -6.08 -4.25 -14.42
C SER A 119 -7.49 -4.77 -14.72
N CYS A 120 -8.01 -4.55 -15.92
CA CYS A 120 -9.31 -5.11 -16.33
C CYS A 120 -9.28 -6.65 -16.36
N TYR A 121 -8.25 -7.28 -16.93
CA TYR A 121 -8.13 -8.74 -16.91
C TYR A 121 -7.91 -9.31 -15.49
N VAL A 122 -7.29 -8.54 -14.58
CA VAL A 122 -7.17 -8.89 -13.15
C VAL A 122 -8.54 -8.91 -12.49
N GLU A 123 -9.36 -7.89 -12.70
CA GLU A 123 -10.73 -7.81 -12.18
C GLU A 123 -11.60 -8.95 -12.73
N LEU A 124 -11.45 -9.28 -14.01
CA LEU A 124 -12.10 -10.43 -14.66
C LEU A 124 -11.54 -11.80 -14.23
N LYS A 125 -10.47 -11.85 -13.43
CA LYS A 125 -9.79 -13.10 -13.04
C LYS A 125 -9.25 -13.93 -14.21
N ASP A 126 -8.89 -13.30 -15.33
CA ASP A 126 -8.29 -14.00 -16.48
C ASP A 126 -6.75 -13.98 -16.40
N ALA A 127 -6.21 -14.95 -15.67
CA ALA A 127 -4.77 -15.13 -15.52
C ALA A 127 -4.02 -15.37 -16.85
N GLN A 128 -4.66 -16.01 -17.83
CA GLN A 128 -4.03 -16.32 -19.12
C GLN A 128 -3.91 -15.06 -19.98
N ALA A 129 -4.94 -14.22 -20.01
CA ALA A 129 -4.88 -12.93 -20.68
C ALA A 129 -3.84 -12.02 -20.04
N VAL A 130 -3.77 -11.96 -18.71
CA VAL A 130 -2.70 -11.23 -18.00
C VAL A 130 -1.32 -11.71 -18.42
N LYS A 131 -1.07 -13.04 -18.44
CA LYS A 131 0.21 -13.62 -18.91
C LYS A 131 0.54 -13.21 -20.35
N ARG A 132 -0.44 -13.23 -21.27
CA ARG A 132 -0.24 -12.80 -22.66
C ARG A 132 0.11 -11.31 -22.73
N CYS A 133 -0.55 -10.45 -21.96
CA CYS A 133 -0.29 -9.01 -21.93
C CYS A 133 1.11 -8.69 -21.39
N LEU A 134 1.55 -9.37 -20.31
CA LEU A 134 2.89 -9.18 -19.75
C LEU A 134 4.03 -9.49 -20.73
N ARG A 135 3.81 -10.37 -21.72
CA ARG A 135 4.83 -10.65 -22.75
C ARG A 135 5.18 -9.41 -23.56
N GLY A 136 4.25 -8.46 -23.71
CA GLY A 136 4.45 -7.18 -24.40
C GLY A 136 5.29 -6.16 -23.63
N PHE A 137 5.58 -6.41 -22.34
CA PHE A 137 6.49 -5.57 -21.56
C PHE A 137 7.92 -6.13 -21.61
N GLY A 138 8.90 -5.21 -21.58
CA GLY A 138 10.30 -5.55 -21.36
C GLY A 138 10.48 -6.37 -20.06
N LYS A 139 11.46 -7.28 -20.03
CA LYS A 139 11.70 -8.16 -18.87
C LYS A 139 11.85 -7.35 -17.56
N SER A 140 12.48 -6.18 -17.64
CA SER A 140 12.68 -5.24 -16.54
C SER A 140 11.41 -4.50 -16.08
N ASP A 141 10.31 -4.53 -16.83
CA ASP A 141 9.09 -3.79 -16.47
C ASP A 141 7.93 -4.71 -16.11
N ARG A 142 7.98 -5.99 -16.50
CA ARG A 142 6.97 -7.00 -16.12
C ARG A 142 6.74 -7.05 -14.60
N HIS A 143 7.81 -6.92 -13.82
CA HIS A 143 7.73 -6.90 -12.36
C HIS A 143 7.23 -5.57 -11.79
N LYS A 144 7.04 -4.51 -12.58
CA LYS A 144 6.45 -3.27 -12.06
C LYS A 144 4.92 -3.24 -12.21
N VAL A 145 4.36 -4.22 -12.93
CA VAL A 145 2.96 -4.20 -13.37
C VAL A 145 2.01 -4.93 -12.43
N LEU A 146 2.43 -6.05 -11.82
CA LEU A 146 1.59 -6.83 -10.90
C LEU A 146 2.23 -6.92 -9.53
N THR A 147 1.48 -6.84 -8.44
CA THR A 147 2.02 -7.16 -7.11
C THR A 147 1.90 -8.66 -6.82
N ALA A 148 2.56 -9.15 -5.77
CA ALA A 148 2.45 -10.55 -5.35
C ALA A 148 1.00 -10.90 -4.94
N GLU A 149 0.29 -9.96 -4.29
CA GLU A 149 -1.12 -10.10 -3.92
C GLU A 149 -2.02 -10.20 -5.15
N THR A 150 -1.78 -9.38 -6.17
CA THR A 150 -2.53 -9.46 -7.44
C THR A 150 -2.37 -10.85 -8.08
N LEU A 151 -1.14 -11.39 -8.09
CA LEU A 151 -0.85 -12.71 -8.63
C LEU A 151 -1.57 -13.83 -7.85
N VAL A 152 -1.61 -13.76 -6.53
CA VAL A 152 -2.41 -14.69 -5.70
C VAL A 152 -3.89 -14.57 -6.05
N SER A 153 -4.41 -13.36 -6.21
CA SER A 153 -5.82 -13.12 -6.56
C SER A 153 -6.23 -13.69 -7.92
N LEU A 154 -5.25 -14.01 -8.77
CA LEU A 154 -5.39 -14.66 -10.08
C LEU A 154 -5.16 -16.18 -10.04
N GLY A 155 -4.92 -16.77 -8.87
CA GLY A 155 -4.54 -18.18 -8.72
C GLY A 155 -3.10 -18.47 -9.17
N MET A 156 -2.27 -17.45 -9.42
CA MET A 156 -0.89 -17.58 -9.90
C MET A 156 0.10 -17.64 -8.73
N LYS A 157 -0.08 -18.61 -7.84
CA LYS A 157 0.68 -18.72 -6.58
C LYS A 157 2.19 -18.87 -6.79
N ALA A 158 2.61 -19.69 -7.76
CA ALA A 158 4.02 -19.92 -8.03
C ALA A 158 4.72 -18.64 -8.53
N GLU A 159 4.06 -17.88 -9.40
CA GLU A 159 4.53 -16.60 -9.90
C GLU A 159 4.55 -15.53 -8.81
N ALA A 160 3.56 -15.54 -7.90
CA ALA A 160 3.54 -14.65 -6.74
C ALA A 160 4.76 -14.89 -5.83
N ILE A 161 5.05 -16.16 -5.50
CA ILE A 161 6.24 -16.54 -4.72
C ILE A 161 7.52 -16.12 -5.46
N ALA A 162 7.62 -16.42 -6.76
CA ALA A 162 8.79 -16.05 -7.57
C ALA A 162 9.01 -14.52 -7.59
N ARG A 163 7.92 -13.75 -7.65
CA ARG A 163 7.97 -12.30 -7.55
C ARG A 163 8.45 -11.85 -6.18
N THR A 164 7.90 -12.37 -5.09
CA THR A 164 8.33 -12.00 -3.74
C THR A 164 9.83 -12.26 -3.53
N ARG A 165 10.40 -13.33 -4.11
CA ARG A 165 11.85 -13.58 -4.12
C ARG A 165 12.64 -12.45 -4.81
N GLN A 166 12.14 -11.96 -5.95
CA GLN A 166 12.76 -10.86 -6.68
C GLN A 166 12.68 -9.54 -5.90
N ASP A 167 11.57 -9.28 -5.23
CA ASP A 167 11.44 -8.10 -4.38
C ASP A 167 12.46 -8.16 -3.24
N ILE A 168 12.56 -9.26 -2.49
CA ILE A 168 13.59 -9.43 -1.44
C ILE A 168 15.01 -9.25 -2.02
N ALA A 169 15.31 -9.86 -3.16
CA ALA A 169 16.63 -9.74 -3.79
C ALA A 169 16.96 -8.30 -4.19
N ARG A 170 15.97 -7.52 -4.66
CA ARG A 170 16.11 -6.10 -4.97
C ARG A 170 16.40 -5.29 -3.70
N GLU A 171 15.60 -5.47 -2.65
CA GLU A 171 15.80 -4.74 -1.38
C GLU A 171 17.17 -5.06 -0.75
N LEU A 172 17.61 -6.33 -0.80
CA LEU A 172 18.95 -6.71 -0.33
C LEU A 172 20.07 -6.08 -1.17
N LYS A 173 19.88 -5.94 -2.49
CA LYS A 173 20.82 -5.23 -3.34
C LYS A 173 20.87 -3.74 -2.97
N GLU A 174 19.71 -3.11 -2.81
CA GLU A 174 19.60 -1.71 -2.40
C GLU A 174 20.32 -1.46 -1.07
N LEU A 175 20.14 -2.34 -0.08
CA LEU A 175 20.82 -2.27 1.22
C LEU A 175 22.36 -2.28 1.15
N ARG A 176 22.95 -2.81 0.07
CA ARG A 176 24.41 -2.80 -0.14
C ARG A 176 24.91 -1.51 -0.79
N GLU A 177 24.04 -0.81 -1.51
CA GLU A 177 24.38 0.34 -2.35
C GLU A 177 23.87 1.66 -1.74
N ILE A 178 22.98 1.59 -0.75
CA ILE A 178 22.30 2.74 -0.16
C ILE A 178 23.23 3.55 0.74
N ASN A 179 23.33 4.85 0.48
CA ASN A 179 24.04 5.81 1.35
C ASN A 179 23.07 6.68 2.17
N ASN A 180 21.85 6.17 2.40
CA ASN A 180 20.77 6.87 3.09
C ASN A 180 20.55 6.25 4.48
N PRO A 181 20.40 7.04 5.56
CA PRO A 181 20.12 6.53 6.91
C PRO A 181 18.79 5.79 7.05
N ASN A 182 17.90 5.89 6.06
CA ASN A 182 16.57 5.27 6.10
C ASN A 182 16.54 3.81 5.61
N ILE A 183 17.57 3.02 5.94
CA ILE A 183 17.67 1.59 5.61
C ILE A 183 16.53 0.73 6.21
N HIS A 184 15.80 1.26 7.20
CA HIS A 184 14.65 0.57 7.78
C HIS A 184 13.48 0.39 6.80
N PHE A 185 13.36 1.19 5.72
CA PHE A 185 12.35 1.00 4.69
C PHE A 185 12.55 -0.30 3.89
N PRO A 186 13.73 -0.53 3.25
CA PRO A 186 13.96 -1.80 2.55
C PRO A 186 13.90 -3.00 3.51
N VAL A 187 14.35 -2.89 4.76
CA VAL A 187 14.20 -3.97 5.75
C VAL A 187 12.73 -4.24 6.09
N THR A 188 11.89 -3.20 6.19
CA THR A 188 10.44 -3.36 6.37
C THR A 188 9.79 -4.04 5.16
N SER A 189 10.25 -3.72 3.95
CA SER A 189 9.82 -4.37 2.69
C SER A 189 10.20 -5.85 2.66
N ILE A 190 11.43 -6.19 3.08
CA ILE A 190 11.88 -7.58 3.26
C ILE A 190 10.99 -8.31 4.26
N ARG A 191 10.72 -7.74 5.44
CA ARG A 191 9.81 -8.34 6.44
C ARG A 191 8.44 -8.66 5.84
N ARG A 192 7.80 -7.70 5.17
CA ARG A 192 6.48 -7.91 4.52
C ARG A 192 6.52 -9.02 3.47
N SER A 193 7.61 -9.07 2.71
CA SER A 193 7.83 -10.13 1.71
C SER A 193 7.99 -11.51 2.36
N LEU A 194 8.69 -11.59 3.49
CA LEU A 194 8.82 -12.82 4.28
C LEU A 194 7.47 -13.25 4.87
N GLU A 195 6.67 -12.32 5.38
CA GLU A 195 5.30 -12.56 5.86
C GLU A 195 4.41 -13.11 4.75
N PHE A 196 4.50 -12.52 3.56
CA PHE A 196 3.80 -13.01 2.39
C PHE A 196 4.19 -14.47 2.08
N LEU A 197 5.49 -14.79 2.04
CA LEU A 197 5.95 -16.16 1.80
C LEU A 197 5.41 -17.15 2.84
N VAL A 198 5.44 -16.79 4.13
CA VAL A 198 4.86 -17.63 5.19
C VAL A 198 3.35 -17.81 5.00
N GLY A 199 2.61 -16.73 4.72
CA GLY A 199 1.17 -16.79 4.46
C GLY A 199 0.80 -17.63 3.22
N GLN A 200 1.71 -17.74 2.25
CA GLN A 200 1.55 -18.64 1.09
C GLN A 200 2.04 -20.07 1.36
N GLY A 201 2.46 -20.43 2.58
CA GLY A 201 2.96 -21.76 2.93
C GLY A 201 4.40 -22.03 2.46
N ALA A 202 5.12 -21.02 1.98
CA ALA A 202 6.53 -21.12 1.55
C ALA A 202 7.50 -20.83 2.72
N LYS A 203 7.24 -21.42 3.90
CA LYS A 203 7.97 -21.09 5.15
C LYS A 203 9.46 -21.40 5.07
N ASP A 204 9.86 -22.52 4.47
CA ASP A 204 11.29 -22.87 4.33
C ASP A 204 12.03 -21.90 3.40
N GLU A 205 11.33 -21.35 2.42
CA GLU A 205 11.88 -20.32 1.56
C GLU A 205 12.03 -18.99 2.28
N ALA A 206 11.01 -18.60 3.05
CA ALA A 206 11.09 -17.43 3.92
C ALA A 206 12.29 -17.57 4.87
N ARG A 207 12.51 -18.76 5.46
CA ARG A 207 13.68 -19.04 6.31
C ARG A 207 15.00 -18.85 5.58
N ARG A 208 15.15 -19.37 4.36
CA ARG A 208 16.38 -19.16 3.56
C ARG A 208 16.67 -17.68 3.30
N TRP A 209 15.65 -16.91 2.93
CA TRP A 209 15.80 -15.47 2.70
C TRP A 209 16.07 -14.67 3.98
N LEU A 210 15.42 -15.04 5.09
CA LEU A 210 15.69 -14.47 6.41
C LEU A 210 17.14 -14.69 6.83
N HIS A 211 17.65 -15.92 6.76
CA HIS A 211 19.04 -16.21 7.09
C HIS A 211 20.02 -15.44 6.22
N ARG A 212 19.72 -15.27 4.93
CA ARG A 212 20.51 -14.42 4.05
C ARG A 212 20.51 -12.96 4.51
N ALA A 213 19.34 -12.39 4.81
CA ALA A 213 19.23 -11.02 5.31
C ALA A 213 20.01 -10.83 6.63
N LEU A 214 19.88 -11.75 7.58
CA LEU A 214 20.62 -11.73 8.86
C LEU A 214 22.14 -11.86 8.65
N LYS A 215 22.59 -12.66 7.68
CA LYS A 215 24.01 -12.79 7.34
C LYS A 215 24.58 -11.50 6.73
N GLU A 216 23.76 -10.77 5.96
CA GLU A 216 24.18 -9.52 5.31
C GLU A 216 24.10 -8.30 6.24
N LEU A 217 23.24 -8.35 7.27
CA LEU A 217 23.00 -7.28 8.24
C LEU A 217 24.26 -6.55 8.75
N PRO A 218 25.36 -7.22 9.15
CA PRO A 218 26.55 -6.54 9.65
C PRO A 218 27.25 -5.65 8.62
N ASN A 219 26.98 -5.85 7.33
CA ASN A 219 27.58 -5.09 6.23
C ASN A 219 26.69 -3.95 5.74
N TRP A 220 25.46 -3.82 6.26
CA TRP A 220 24.60 -2.71 5.89
C TRP A 220 25.11 -1.44 6.57
N PRO A 221 25.07 -0.30 5.87
CA PRO A 221 25.63 0.91 6.42
C PRO A 221 24.75 1.40 7.58
N VAL A 222 25.31 1.32 8.80
CA VAL A 222 24.65 1.80 10.01
C VAL A 222 24.93 3.29 10.14
N PHE A 223 24.02 4.08 9.59
CA PHE A 223 24.03 5.52 9.78
C PHE A 223 23.26 5.82 11.06
N GLU A 224 23.99 6.01 12.14
CA GLU A 224 23.48 6.57 13.40
C GLU A 224 22.58 5.60 14.19
N TYR A 225 23.18 4.96 15.19
CA TYR A 225 22.44 4.29 16.28
C TYR A 225 21.28 5.16 16.76
N GLY A 226 20.08 4.59 16.91
CA GLY A 226 18.87 5.36 17.20
C GLY A 226 17.60 4.73 16.66
N TRP A 227 16.58 5.55 16.39
CA TRP A 227 15.26 5.09 15.99
C TRP A 227 15.26 4.26 14.69
N THR A 228 16.04 4.64 13.68
CA THR A 228 16.15 3.94 12.39
C THR A 228 16.76 2.54 12.57
N THR A 229 17.88 2.45 13.29
CA THR A 229 18.58 1.19 13.58
C THR A 229 17.71 0.27 14.45
N SER A 230 17.02 0.84 15.45
CA SER A 230 16.02 0.11 16.23
C SER A 230 14.91 -0.49 15.34
N ALA A 231 14.42 0.27 14.35
CA ALA A 231 13.40 -0.20 13.42
C ALA A 231 13.88 -1.35 12.52
N VAL A 232 15.17 -1.39 12.14
CA VAL A 232 15.79 -2.52 11.42
C VAL A 232 15.73 -3.78 12.27
N TYR A 233 16.29 -3.73 13.48
CA TYR A 233 16.33 -4.89 14.38
C TYR A 233 14.92 -5.36 14.76
N ARG A 234 13.99 -4.44 15.00
CA ARG A 234 12.58 -4.76 15.27
C ARG A 234 11.92 -5.46 14.08
N SER A 235 12.17 -5.01 12.86
CA SER A 235 11.59 -5.62 11.65
C SER A 235 12.12 -7.03 11.42
N LEU A 236 13.42 -7.24 11.65
CA LEU A 236 14.04 -8.57 11.58
C LEU A 236 13.58 -9.47 12.73
N ALA A 237 13.45 -8.94 13.95
CA ALA A 237 12.92 -9.67 15.10
C ALA A 237 11.51 -10.19 14.83
N HIS A 238 10.65 -9.37 14.20
CA HIS A 238 9.31 -9.80 13.81
C HIS A 238 9.37 -10.96 12.81
N ALA A 239 10.20 -10.85 11.76
CA ALA A 239 10.37 -11.90 10.78
C ALA A 239 10.92 -13.21 11.41
N VAL A 240 11.91 -13.10 12.30
CA VAL A 240 12.46 -14.25 13.04
C VAL A 240 11.41 -14.90 13.91
N ALA A 241 10.65 -14.11 14.68
CA ALA A 241 9.61 -14.64 15.57
C ALA A 241 8.56 -15.45 14.81
N MET A 242 8.15 -14.97 13.64
CA MET A 242 7.19 -15.66 12.76
C MET A 242 7.77 -16.94 12.14
N ILE A 243 9.05 -16.95 11.75
CA ILE A 243 9.64 -18.05 10.98
C ILE A 243 10.24 -19.12 11.89
N ASP A 244 11.05 -18.71 12.87
CA ASP A 244 11.84 -19.59 13.74
C ASP A 244 11.36 -19.60 15.20
N GLY A 245 10.43 -18.71 15.55
CA GLY A 245 9.76 -18.68 16.85
C GLY A 245 10.23 -17.53 17.76
N PRO A 246 9.46 -17.21 18.82
CA PRO A 246 9.70 -16.03 19.66
C PRO A 246 11.09 -15.99 20.32
N ALA A 247 11.57 -17.13 20.80
CA ALA A 247 12.87 -17.24 21.45
C ALA A 247 14.03 -16.82 20.53
N ALA A 248 13.95 -17.13 19.23
CA ALA A 248 14.98 -16.76 18.26
C ALA A 248 15.05 -15.25 18.03
N ALA A 249 13.97 -14.51 18.29
CA ALA A 249 13.89 -13.05 18.07
C ALA A 249 14.45 -12.23 19.26
N GLU A 250 14.72 -12.86 20.40
CA GLU A 250 15.03 -12.16 21.65
C GLU A 250 16.27 -11.26 21.55
N ASN A 251 17.35 -11.77 20.95
CA ASN A 251 18.60 -11.00 20.81
C ASN A 251 18.41 -9.77 19.91
N LEU A 252 17.61 -9.89 18.84
CA LEU A 252 17.29 -8.77 17.97
C LEU A 252 16.40 -7.73 18.69
N LEU A 253 15.45 -8.16 19.53
CA LEU A 253 14.65 -7.26 20.36
C LEU A 253 15.48 -6.52 21.42
N LYS A 254 16.44 -7.22 22.04
CA LYS A 254 17.40 -6.61 22.97
C LYS A 254 18.19 -5.52 22.25
N GLN A 255 18.75 -5.82 21.08
CA GLN A 255 19.49 -4.85 20.29
C GLN A 255 18.60 -3.67 19.84
N ALA A 256 17.37 -3.94 19.37
CA ALA A 256 16.41 -2.90 19.01
C ALA A 256 16.13 -1.96 20.18
N THR A 257 16.03 -2.48 21.40
CA THR A 257 15.81 -1.69 22.62
C THR A 257 17.05 -0.87 23.01
N THR A 258 18.25 -1.44 22.86
CA THR A 258 19.51 -0.74 23.08
C THR A 258 19.65 0.46 22.15
N ASP A 259 19.44 0.25 20.85
CA ASP A 259 19.54 1.33 19.86
C ASP A 259 18.42 2.36 20.03
N ALA A 260 17.21 1.93 20.40
CA ALA A 260 16.11 2.83 20.74
C ALA A 260 16.50 3.79 21.86
N LYS A 261 17.21 3.31 22.91
CA LYS A 261 17.64 4.13 24.05
C LYS A 261 18.78 5.09 23.71
N ALA A 262 19.57 4.78 22.69
CA ALA A 262 20.65 5.64 22.19
C ALA A 262 20.14 6.87 21.42
N GLU A 263 18.87 6.87 21.00
CA GLU A 263 18.24 7.98 20.27
C GLU A 263 18.26 9.29 21.08
N LYS A 264 18.82 10.34 20.50
CA LYS A 264 18.97 11.65 21.16
C LYS A 264 17.61 12.34 21.28
N ARG A 265 16.77 12.28 20.26
CA ARG A 265 15.45 12.90 20.23
C ARG A 265 14.47 12.16 21.15
N SER A 266 13.93 12.85 22.15
CA SER A 266 13.14 12.22 23.21
C SER A 266 11.82 11.59 22.70
N ASP A 267 11.15 12.23 21.74
CA ASP A 267 9.98 11.74 21.04
C ASP A 267 10.27 10.43 20.28
N PHE A 268 11.36 10.41 19.51
CA PHE A 268 11.76 9.25 18.72
C PHE A 268 12.22 8.10 19.60
N ARG A 269 12.97 8.39 20.66
CA ARG A 269 13.40 7.42 21.67
C ARG A 269 12.21 6.72 22.31
N LYS A 270 11.22 7.50 22.78
CA LYS A 270 9.99 6.96 23.37
C LYS A 270 9.26 6.05 22.38
N GLY A 271 9.05 6.53 21.16
CA GLY A 271 8.38 5.76 20.11
C GLY A 271 9.10 4.45 19.73
N ALA A 272 10.44 4.46 19.65
CA ALA A 272 11.21 3.26 19.37
C ALA A 272 11.12 2.22 20.49
N VAL A 273 11.27 2.65 21.76
CA VAL A 273 11.14 1.78 22.93
C VAL A 273 9.74 1.18 23.02
N ASP A 274 8.70 2.02 22.88
CA ASP A 274 7.31 1.57 22.96
C ASP A 274 6.98 0.51 21.91
N ALA A 275 7.51 0.67 20.71
CA ALA A 275 7.27 -0.27 19.62
C ALA A 275 8.10 -1.56 19.74
N ALA A 276 9.31 -1.52 20.32
CA ALA A 276 10.06 -2.73 20.64
C ALA A 276 9.34 -3.55 21.73
N LEU A 277 8.84 -2.90 22.78
CA LEU A 277 8.03 -3.55 23.83
C LEU A 277 6.71 -4.08 23.29
N ALA A 278 6.04 -3.33 22.39
CA ALA A 278 4.82 -3.80 21.74
C ALA A 278 5.05 -5.08 20.94
N LEU A 279 6.14 -5.13 20.14
CA LEU A 279 6.49 -6.32 19.39
C LEU A 279 6.82 -7.50 20.32
N LYS A 280 7.61 -7.27 21.38
CA LYS A 280 7.95 -8.31 22.36
C LYS A 280 6.68 -8.95 22.95
N ALA A 281 5.72 -8.11 23.34
CA ALA A 281 4.43 -8.57 23.84
C ALA A 281 3.61 -9.34 22.79
N SER A 282 3.58 -8.88 21.53
CA SER A 282 2.80 -9.53 20.48
C SER A 282 3.37 -10.87 20.02
N ILE A 283 4.68 -11.09 20.16
CA ILE A 283 5.32 -12.36 19.80
C ILE A 283 5.35 -13.37 20.95
N GLY A 284 4.67 -13.13 22.06
CA GLY A 284 4.55 -14.07 23.17
C GLY A 284 5.45 -13.81 24.38
N GLY A 285 6.25 -12.74 24.38
CA GLY A 285 7.03 -12.29 25.54
C GLY A 285 6.30 -11.22 26.36
N LEU A 286 5.06 -11.49 26.74
CA LEU A 286 4.17 -10.50 27.37
C LEU A 286 4.64 -10.12 28.78
N ASP A 287 5.00 -11.09 29.61
CA ASP A 287 5.48 -10.83 30.97
C ASP A 287 6.84 -10.14 30.97
N GLU A 288 7.76 -10.54 30.09
CA GLU A 288 9.04 -9.87 29.98
C GLU A 288 8.93 -8.47 29.36
N ALA A 289 7.87 -8.19 28.58
CA ALA A 289 7.55 -6.84 28.14
C ALA A 289 7.01 -5.98 29.29
N ILE A 290 6.21 -6.55 30.18
CA ILE A 290 5.73 -5.89 31.41
C ILE A 290 6.93 -5.55 32.31
N ASP A 291 7.84 -6.49 32.55
CA ASP A 291 9.01 -6.26 33.39
C ASP A 291 9.96 -5.20 32.83
N ASP A 292 10.12 -5.14 31.51
CA ASP A 292 10.90 -4.09 30.88
C ASP A 292 10.17 -2.74 30.90
N ALA A 293 8.83 -2.73 30.77
CA ALA A 293 8.02 -1.53 30.91
C ALA A 293 8.13 -0.93 32.33
N ARG A 294 8.19 -1.74 33.39
CA ARG A 294 8.39 -1.26 34.78
C ARG A 294 9.68 -0.44 34.95
N LYS A 295 10.70 -0.69 34.13
CA LYS A 295 12.02 -0.02 34.17
C LYS A 295 12.06 1.30 33.39
N LEU A 296 10.95 1.73 32.76
CA LEU A 296 10.91 2.96 31.98
C LEU A 296 11.08 4.20 32.87
N ARG A 297 11.99 5.11 32.50
CA ARG A 297 12.33 6.30 33.32
C ARG A 297 11.18 7.31 33.43
N SER A 298 10.43 7.54 32.36
CA SER A 298 9.31 8.49 32.36
C SER A 298 8.09 7.87 33.04
N PRO A 299 7.55 8.47 34.13
CA PRO A 299 6.38 7.94 34.83
C PRO A 299 5.14 7.83 33.93
N THR A 300 4.82 8.89 33.16
CA THR A 300 3.70 8.90 32.20
C THR A 300 3.85 7.81 31.13
N GLN A 301 5.03 7.69 30.51
CA GLN A 301 5.27 6.63 29.52
C GLN A 301 5.16 5.23 30.16
N ARG A 302 5.69 5.06 31.37
CA ARG A 302 5.63 3.81 32.14
C ARG A 302 4.18 3.41 32.41
N ARG A 303 3.38 4.30 32.98
CA ARG A 303 1.97 4.04 33.27
C ARG A 303 1.20 3.71 31.99
N LYS A 304 1.32 4.54 30.95
CA LYS A 304 0.70 4.27 29.64
C LYS A 304 1.05 2.87 29.14
N LYS A 305 2.33 2.50 29.15
CA LYS A 305 2.78 1.21 28.61
C LYS A 305 2.34 0.03 29.47
N LEU A 306 2.44 0.14 30.79
CA LEU A 306 1.96 -0.87 31.72
C LEU A 306 0.45 -1.05 31.61
N ALA A 307 -0.33 0.02 31.49
CA ALA A 307 -1.77 -0.06 31.34
C ALA A 307 -2.16 -0.85 30.07
N THR A 308 -1.53 -0.53 28.92
CA THR A 308 -1.76 -1.30 27.68
C THR A 308 -1.37 -2.78 27.83
N LEU A 309 -0.21 -3.07 28.44
CA LEU A 309 0.27 -4.44 28.59
C LEU A 309 -0.56 -5.26 29.59
N PHE A 310 -0.98 -4.66 30.71
CA PHE A 310 -1.87 -5.31 31.69
C PHE A 310 -3.26 -5.55 31.11
N ALA A 311 -3.80 -4.60 30.33
CA ALA A 311 -5.05 -4.81 29.60
C ALA A 311 -4.92 -5.99 28.63
N LYS A 312 -3.86 -6.03 27.82
CA LYS A 312 -3.55 -7.14 26.91
C LYS A 312 -3.42 -8.48 27.64
N ALA A 313 -2.78 -8.48 28.82
CA ALA A 313 -2.61 -9.64 29.68
C ALA A 313 -3.87 -10.01 30.49
N ARG A 314 -4.93 -9.21 30.43
CA ARG A 314 -6.15 -9.33 31.26
C ARG A 314 -5.85 -9.30 32.77
N ARG A 315 -4.81 -8.58 33.18
CA ARG A 315 -4.38 -8.41 34.58
C ARG A 315 -5.10 -7.21 35.18
N TRP A 316 -6.41 -7.34 35.38
CA TRP A 316 -7.30 -6.22 35.73
C TRP A 316 -6.98 -5.55 37.07
N GLY A 317 -6.47 -6.32 38.04
CA GLY A 317 -6.03 -5.78 39.34
C GLY A 317 -4.89 -4.77 39.19
N GLU A 318 -3.81 -5.18 38.52
CA GLU A 318 -2.67 -4.29 38.26
C GLU A 318 -3.02 -3.15 37.29
N LEU A 319 -3.92 -3.39 36.33
CA LEU A 319 -4.43 -2.31 35.49
C LEU A 319 -5.13 -1.24 36.34
N ARG A 320 -5.98 -1.64 37.29
CA ARG A 320 -6.67 -0.72 38.19
C ARG A 320 -5.69 0.10 39.03
N GLU A 321 -4.63 -0.53 39.54
CA GLU A 321 -3.57 0.16 40.30
C GLU A 321 -2.90 1.23 39.45
N VAL A 322 -2.43 0.88 38.24
CA VAL A 322 -1.80 1.84 37.32
C VAL A 322 -2.73 3.00 36.96
N LEU A 323 -4.01 2.72 36.72
CA LEU A 323 -5.01 3.75 36.39
C LEU A 323 -5.32 4.67 37.57
N SER A 324 -5.20 4.19 38.81
CA SER A 324 -5.41 5.02 40.01
C SER A 324 -4.32 6.06 40.24
N GLU A 325 -3.15 5.88 39.61
CA GLU A 325 -2.03 6.83 39.65
C GLU A 325 -2.10 7.91 38.55
N VAL A 326 -3.14 7.91 37.70
CA VAL A 326 -3.30 8.89 36.62
C VAL A 326 -4.08 10.09 37.15
N GLU A 327 -3.37 11.21 37.34
CA GLU A 327 -3.93 12.40 37.98
C GLU A 327 -4.49 13.43 36.97
N SER A 328 -3.98 13.48 35.73
CA SER A 328 -4.41 14.49 34.75
C SER A 328 -5.47 13.97 33.77
N PRO A 329 -6.48 14.80 33.41
CA PRO A 329 -7.48 14.45 32.40
C PRO A 329 -6.87 14.11 31.04
N GLU A 330 -5.79 14.78 30.64
CA GLU A 330 -5.11 14.56 29.37
C GLU A 330 -4.42 13.19 29.32
N GLU A 331 -3.72 12.82 30.40
CA GLU A 331 -3.09 11.49 30.51
C GLU A 331 -4.17 10.41 30.57
N ALA A 332 -5.26 10.64 31.30
CA ALA A 332 -6.39 9.71 31.37
C ALA A 332 -7.01 9.45 29.99
N ALA A 333 -7.24 10.50 29.20
CA ALA A 333 -7.76 10.38 27.84
C ALA A 333 -6.80 9.62 26.92
N GLU A 334 -5.50 9.90 27.00
CA GLU A 334 -4.48 9.18 26.22
C GLU A 334 -4.42 7.70 26.59
N VAL A 335 -4.35 7.38 27.88
CA VAL A 335 -4.28 6.00 28.38
C VAL A 335 -5.56 5.21 28.02
N ALA A 336 -6.74 5.82 28.20
CA ALA A 336 -8.01 5.22 27.84
C ALA A 336 -8.11 4.91 26.34
N TRP A 337 -7.63 5.82 25.48
CA TRP A 337 -7.61 5.61 24.03
C TRP A 337 -6.83 4.33 23.67
N TRP A 338 -5.65 4.13 24.26
CA TRP A 338 -4.82 2.96 23.95
C TRP A 338 -5.36 1.66 24.55
N ILE A 339 -5.88 1.69 25.78
CA ILE A 339 -6.47 0.49 26.40
C ILE A 339 -7.70 0.01 25.63
N LYS A 340 -8.50 0.93 25.07
CA LYS A 340 -9.73 0.58 24.33
C LYS A 340 -9.50 -0.50 23.28
N PHE A 341 -8.36 -0.46 22.57
CA PHE A 341 -8.04 -1.44 21.53
C PHE A 341 -7.62 -2.82 22.04
N GLU A 342 -7.26 -2.93 23.33
CA GLU A 342 -6.90 -4.20 23.96
C GLU A 342 -8.06 -4.80 24.80
N LEU A 343 -9.18 -4.08 24.93
CA LEU A 343 -10.39 -4.57 25.61
C LEU A 343 -11.20 -5.51 24.69
N PRO A 344 -11.91 -6.51 25.25
CA PRO A 344 -12.84 -7.34 24.49
C PRO A 344 -13.84 -6.47 23.68
N GLY A 345 -13.89 -6.67 22.36
CA GLY A 345 -14.74 -5.89 21.45
C GLY A 345 -14.13 -4.59 20.91
N GLY A 346 -12.91 -4.25 21.32
CA GLY A 346 -12.15 -3.09 20.84
C GLY A 346 -11.27 -3.34 19.61
N GLU A 347 -11.23 -4.58 19.10
CA GLU A 347 -10.46 -4.96 17.92
C GLU A 347 -10.95 -4.18 16.69
N VAL A 348 -10.06 -3.42 16.06
CA VAL A 348 -10.30 -2.85 14.72
C VAL A 348 -10.26 -4.02 13.74
N ARG A 349 -11.42 -4.38 13.17
CA ARG A 349 -11.52 -5.36 12.09
C ARG A 349 -10.82 -4.90 10.83
#